data_AF-A0A327W4V0-F1
#
_entry.id   AF-A0A327W4V0-F1
#
_cell.length_a   1.000
_cell.length_b   1.000
_cell.length_c   1.000
_cell.angle_alpha   90.00
_cell.angle_beta   90.00
_cell.angle_gamma   90.00
#
_symmetry.space_group_name_H-M   'P 1'
#
loop_
_entity.id
_entity.type
_entity.pdbx_description
1 polymer ?
#
loop_
_entity_poly.entity_id
_entity_poly.type
_entity_poly.pdbx_seq_one_letter_code
_entity_poly.pdbx_strand_id
1 'polypeptide(L)'
;MDEPTVVPLLDGCKLLTQGAEMALLDASGKVLLPFALHQIRYNAPLQAYIVRENKLYGIFLPNQGWLLPPAYTSIKPLKPSAVGYFNERLAVVKHLDNAGVFVIGDNPRWMMPMVYRHFMHLSLGFLAYREKGFWESWGLADFHGQLLGKCCFFSINGKNGYLNNGVALGFFDRAIYILHGDGNAVRINRSQAEAELAFYPEEFYTKHQIHCFREEIRYGSLGGFRGPF
;
A
#
# COMPACT_ATOMS: atom_id res chain seq x y z
N MET A 1 -30.76 -12.01 -28.29
CA MET A 1 -29.48 -11.32 -28.02
C MET A 1 -29.84 -10.16 -27.13
N ASP A 2 -29.21 -10.06 -25.97
CA ASP A 2 -29.50 -8.97 -25.03
C ASP A 2 -29.00 -7.66 -25.62
N GLU A 3 -29.81 -6.62 -25.52
CA GLU A 3 -29.42 -5.28 -25.93
C GLU A 3 -28.28 -4.77 -25.04
N PRO A 4 -27.26 -4.10 -25.62
CA PRO A 4 -26.13 -3.62 -24.84
C PRO A 4 -26.58 -2.48 -23.92
N THR A 5 -26.15 -2.53 -22.65
CA THR A 5 -26.41 -1.47 -21.67
C THR A 5 -25.28 -0.45 -21.69
N VAL A 6 -25.62 0.84 -21.79
CA VAL A 6 -24.65 1.95 -21.74
C VAL A 6 -24.74 2.61 -20.36
N VAL A 7 -23.60 2.72 -19.66
CA VAL A 7 -23.48 3.44 -18.39
C VAL A 7 -22.47 4.57 -18.54
N PRO A 8 -22.84 5.84 -18.33
CA PRO A 8 -21.88 6.94 -18.31
C PRO A 8 -20.94 6.79 -17.11
N LEU A 9 -19.66 7.06 -17.30
CA LEU A 9 -18.62 7.04 -16.28
C LEU A 9 -18.08 8.46 -16.05
N LEU A 10 -17.16 8.58 -15.10
CA LEU A 10 -16.35 9.78 -14.92
C LEU A 10 -15.51 10.06 -16.19
N ASP A 11 -15.07 11.31 -16.32
CA ASP A 11 -14.20 11.79 -17.41
C ASP A 11 -14.80 11.68 -18.82
N GLY A 12 -16.14 11.61 -18.92
CA GLY A 12 -16.87 11.55 -20.19
C GLY A 12 -16.83 10.20 -20.89
N CYS A 13 -16.20 9.19 -20.29
CA CYS A 13 -16.20 7.83 -20.83
C CYS A 13 -17.55 7.13 -20.62
N LYS A 14 -17.80 6.09 -21.40
CA LYS A 14 -19.00 5.24 -21.29
C LYS A 14 -18.59 3.78 -21.17
N LEU A 15 -19.19 3.07 -20.22
CA LEU A 15 -19.09 1.62 -20.12
C LEU A 15 -20.22 1.01 -20.94
N LEU A 16 -19.87 0.10 -21.84
CA LEU A 16 -20.84 -0.68 -22.60
C LEU A 16 -20.77 -2.14 -22.15
N THR A 17 -21.90 -2.72 -21.77
CA THR A 17 -21.99 -4.10 -21.30
C THR A 17 -22.89 -4.91 -22.22
N GLN A 18 -22.40 -6.05 -22.69
CA GLN A 18 -23.15 -7.01 -23.52
C GLN A 18 -22.88 -8.42 -23.00
N GLY A 19 -23.86 -9.04 -22.34
CA GLY A 19 -23.65 -10.29 -21.62
C GLY A 19 -22.60 -10.16 -20.52
N ALA A 20 -21.54 -10.98 -20.58
CA ALA A 20 -20.43 -10.95 -19.63
C ALA A 20 -19.26 -10.05 -20.05
N GLU A 21 -19.32 -9.49 -21.25
CA GLU A 21 -18.23 -8.70 -21.82
C GLU A 21 -18.52 -7.20 -21.65
N MET A 22 -17.45 -6.45 -21.45
CA MET A 22 -17.46 -5.01 -21.30
C MET A 22 -16.54 -4.36 -22.32
N ALA A 23 -16.95 -3.19 -22.81
CA ALA A 23 -16.13 -2.28 -23.60
C ALA A 23 -16.10 -0.89 -22.95
N LEU A 24 -15.02 -0.14 -23.17
CA LEU A 24 -14.90 1.25 -22.74
C LEU A 24 -14.90 2.13 -23.98
N LEU A 25 -15.78 3.12 -24.00
CA LEU A 25 -15.86 4.12 -25.06
C LEU A 25 -15.46 5.49 -24.52
N ASP A 26 -14.91 6.34 -25.38
CA ASP A 26 -14.75 7.76 -25.06
C ASP A 26 -16.08 8.54 -25.16
N ALA A 27 -16.02 9.85 -24.95
CA ALA A 27 -17.19 10.73 -25.01
C ALA A 27 -17.88 10.72 -26.39
N SER A 28 -17.11 10.58 -27.48
CA SER A 28 -17.60 10.52 -28.86
C SER A 28 -18.20 9.17 -29.23
N GLY A 29 -18.00 8.13 -28.41
CA GLY A 29 -18.40 6.76 -28.70
C GLY A 29 -17.33 5.93 -29.40
N LYS A 30 -16.11 6.44 -29.56
CA LYS A 30 -14.98 5.66 -30.07
C LYS A 30 -14.57 4.61 -29.04
N VAL A 31 -14.34 3.39 -29.51
CA VAL A 31 -13.86 2.29 -28.67
C VAL A 31 -12.43 2.55 -28.19
N LEU A 32 -12.24 2.61 -26.88
CA LEU A 32 -10.94 2.69 -26.21
C LEU A 32 -10.46 1.30 -25.77
N LEU A 33 -11.39 0.46 -25.30
CA LEU A 33 -11.15 -0.94 -24.95
C LEU A 33 -12.26 -1.81 -25.57
N PRO A 34 -11.92 -2.89 -26.30
CA PRO A 34 -12.90 -3.71 -27.02
C PRO A 34 -13.71 -4.61 -26.09
N PHE A 35 -14.82 -5.15 -26.62
CA PHE A 35 -15.60 -6.23 -26.01
C PHE A 35 -14.82 -7.55 -25.98
N ALA A 36 -13.90 -7.65 -25.04
CA ALA A 36 -13.18 -8.88 -24.71
C ALA A 36 -12.90 -8.97 -23.20
N LEU A 37 -13.35 -7.96 -22.44
CA LEU A 37 -12.92 -7.73 -21.08
C LEU A 37 -14.03 -8.14 -20.13
N HIS A 38 -13.65 -8.88 -19.09
CA HIS A 38 -14.60 -9.43 -18.11
C HIS A 38 -15.06 -8.38 -17.11
N GLN A 39 -14.21 -7.38 -16.85
CA GLN A 39 -14.53 -6.31 -15.90
C GLN A 39 -13.74 -5.04 -16.21
N ILE A 40 -14.43 -3.91 -16.24
CA ILE A 40 -13.82 -2.58 -16.27
C ILE A 40 -14.44 -1.79 -15.14
N ARG A 41 -13.60 -1.23 -14.26
CA ARG A 41 -14.08 -0.37 -13.16
C ARG A 41 -13.18 0.84 -12.98
N TYR A 42 -13.78 1.98 -12.72
CA TYR A 42 -13.03 3.16 -12.33
C TYR A 42 -12.59 3.06 -10.86
N ASN A 43 -11.33 3.32 -10.57
CA ASN A 43 -10.79 3.37 -9.22
C ASN A 43 -10.50 4.82 -8.84
N ALA A 44 -11.38 5.44 -8.08
CA ALA A 44 -11.28 6.86 -7.74
C ALA A 44 -9.96 7.25 -7.03
N PRO A 45 -9.42 6.49 -6.05
CA PRO A 45 -8.10 6.79 -5.47
C PRO A 45 -6.93 6.81 -6.48
N LEU A 46 -6.97 5.93 -7.48
CA LEU A 46 -5.97 5.87 -8.53
C LEU A 46 -6.28 6.78 -9.73
N GLN A 47 -7.51 7.30 -9.79
CA GLN A 47 -8.10 7.99 -10.94
C GLN A 47 -7.74 7.31 -12.26
N ALA A 48 -7.96 5.99 -12.30
CA ALA A 48 -7.65 5.14 -13.43
C ALA A 48 -8.64 3.99 -13.53
N TYR A 49 -8.76 3.40 -14.71
CA TYR A 49 -9.53 2.18 -14.89
C TYR A 49 -8.70 0.97 -14.50
N ILE A 50 -9.25 0.15 -13.61
CA ILE A 50 -8.76 -1.20 -13.36
C ILE A 50 -9.54 -2.14 -14.27
N VAL A 51 -8.81 -2.74 -15.20
CA VAL A 51 -9.36 -3.67 -16.20
C VAL A 51 -8.99 -5.08 -15.79
N ARG A 52 -9.91 -6.03 -15.98
CA ARG A 52 -9.69 -7.45 -15.71
C ARG A 52 -9.98 -8.30 -16.92
N GLU A 53 -9.01 -9.15 -17.27
CA GLU A 53 -9.08 -10.12 -18.36
C GLU A 53 -8.51 -11.44 -17.86
N ASN A 54 -9.22 -12.56 -18.03
CA ASN A 54 -8.74 -13.89 -17.64
C ASN A 54 -8.18 -13.98 -16.20
N LYS A 55 -8.85 -13.30 -15.25
CA LYS A 55 -8.45 -13.16 -13.83
C LYS A 55 -7.22 -12.28 -13.55
N LEU A 56 -6.56 -11.76 -14.58
CA LEU A 56 -5.45 -10.81 -14.46
C LEU A 56 -5.96 -9.37 -14.56
N TYR A 57 -5.24 -8.47 -13.91
CA TYR A 57 -5.58 -7.05 -13.78
C TYR A 57 -4.56 -6.19 -14.50
N GLY A 58 -5.04 -5.08 -15.08
CA GLY A 58 -4.24 -4.01 -15.68
C GLY A 58 -4.75 -2.63 -15.28
N ILE A 59 -4.00 -1.60 -15.65
CA ILE A 59 -4.31 -0.17 -15.44
C ILE A 59 -4.38 0.51 -16.79
N PHE A 60 -5.51 1.17 -17.04
CA PHE A 60 -5.76 1.92 -18.26
C PHE A 60 -6.18 3.37 -17.94
N LEU A 61 -5.67 4.31 -18.73
CA LEU A 61 -6.07 5.71 -18.74
C LEU A 61 -6.53 6.09 -20.14
N PRO A 62 -7.72 6.72 -20.32
CA PRO A 62 -8.23 7.08 -21.64
C PRO A 62 -7.26 7.89 -22.50
N ASN A 63 -6.52 8.82 -21.88
CA ASN A 63 -5.63 9.75 -22.58
C ASN A 63 -4.19 9.22 -22.75
N GLN A 64 -3.81 8.16 -22.04
CA GLN A 64 -2.44 7.60 -22.06
C GLN A 64 -2.39 6.14 -22.54
N GLY A 65 -3.53 5.46 -22.63
CA GLY A 65 -3.63 4.05 -22.95
C GLY A 65 -3.32 3.13 -21.77
N TRP A 66 -2.72 1.98 -22.07
CA TRP A 66 -2.30 1.02 -21.06
C TRP A 66 -1.07 1.51 -20.31
N LEU A 67 -1.20 1.70 -19.00
CA LEU A 67 -0.05 1.88 -18.12
C LEU A 67 0.54 0.54 -17.70
N LEU A 68 -0.36 -0.42 -17.44
CA LEU A 68 -0.03 -1.80 -17.10
C LEU A 68 -1.04 -2.70 -17.83
N PRO A 69 -0.64 -3.55 -18.78
CA PRO A 69 -1.56 -4.48 -19.41
C PRO A 69 -2.06 -5.54 -18.40
N PRO A 70 -3.15 -6.27 -18.68
CA PRO A 70 -3.62 -7.37 -17.85
C PRO A 70 -2.58 -8.49 -17.68
N ALA A 71 -1.76 -8.38 -16.65
CA ALA A 71 -0.68 -9.32 -16.35
C ALA A 71 -0.55 -9.61 -14.84
N TYR A 72 -1.33 -8.92 -14.00
CA TYR A 72 -1.11 -8.87 -12.56
C TYR A 72 -2.24 -9.57 -11.80
N THR A 73 -1.93 -10.25 -10.70
CA THR A 73 -2.93 -10.97 -9.91
C THR A 73 -3.74 -10.04 -9.00
N SER A 74 -3.21 -8.85 -8.68
CA SER A 74 -3.93 -7.84 -7.91
C SER A 74 -3.35 -6.45 -8.15
N ILE A 75 -4.21 -5.44 -8.27
CA ILE A 75 -3.84 -4.02 -8.27
C ILE A 75 -4.72 -3.31 -7.26
N LYS A 76 -4.10 -2.65 -6.27
CA LYS A 76 -4.80 -1.93 -5.20
C LYS A 76 -4.14 -0.59 -4.93
N PRO A 77 -4.89 0.48 -4.63
CA PRO A 77 -4.30 1.73 -4.16
C PRO A 77 -3.52 1.51 -2.87
N LEU A 78 -2.32 2.10 -2.79
CA LEU A 78 -1.60 2.27 -1.53
C LEU A 78 -2.28 3.43 -0.78
N LYS A 79 -3.20 3.08 0.12
CA LYS A 79 -4.02 4.00 0.93
C LYS A 79 -3.16 4.91 1.83
N PRO A 80 -3.70 6.02 2.42
CA PRO A 80 -5.11 6.32 2.55
C PRO A 80 -5.55 7.49 1.70
N SER A 81 -5.28 7.47 0.38
CA SER A 81 -5.98 8.37 -0.57
C SER A 81 -5.99 9.85 -0.17
N ALA A 82 -5.04 10.31 0.63
CA ALA A 82 -4.68 11.71 0.70
C ALA A 82 -3.86 11.92 -0.55
N VAL A 83 -4.32 12.80 -1.44
CA VAL A 83 -3.51 13.36 -2.51
C VAL A 83 -2.25 13.91 -1.83
N GLY A 84 -1.18 13.10 -1.80
CA GLY A 84 0.05 13.45 -1.13
C GLY A 84 0.67 14.66 -1.81
N TYR A 85 1.61 15.30 -1.14
CA TYR A 85 2.38 16.49 -1.60
C TYR A 85 2.89 16.44 -3.05
N PHE A 86 2.88 15.28 -3.70
CA PHE A 86 3.39 15.05 -5.04
C PHE A 86 2.34 14.85 -6.13
N ASN A 87 1.03 14.89 -5.81
CA ASN A 87 -0.07 14.57 -6.75
C ASN A 87 0.04 13.16 -7.40
N GLU A 88 1.02 12.35 -6.99
CA GLU A 88 1.27 11.01 -7.48
C GLU A 88 0.32 10.02 -6.81
N ARG A 89 -0.20 9.08 -7.61
CA ARG A 89 -1.12 8.05 -7.15
C ARG A 89 -0.38 6.72 -7.14
N LEU A 90 -0.25 6.11 -5.97
CA LEU A 90 0.53 4.89 -5.80
C LEU A 90 -0.37 3.65 -5.80
N ALA A 91 -0.01 2.66 -6.61
CA ALA A 91 -0.65 1.35 -6.64
C ALA A 91 0.31 0.27 -6.14
N VAL A 92 -0.15 -0.56 -5.19
CA VAL A 92 0.48 -1.85 -4.92
C VAL A 92 0.03 -2.82 -5.99
N VAL A 93 0.99 -3.28 -6.78
CA VAL A 93 0.78 -4.24 -7.88
C VAL A 93 1.38 -5.57 -7.45
N LYS A 94 0.61 -6.65 -7.58
CA LYS A 94 1.05 -8.00 -7.25
C LYS A 94 1.00 -8.92 -8.47
N HIS A 95 1.98 -9.81 -8.56
CA HIS A 95 1.98 -10.95 -9.46
C HIS A 95 2.54 -12.15 -8.70
N LEU A 96 1.69 -13.18 -8.51
CA LEU A 96 1.98 -14.30 -7.60
C LEU A 96 2.34 -13.76 -6.19
N ASP A 97 3.47 -14.20 -5.64
CA ASP A 97 3.97 -13.76 -4.33
C ASP A 97 4.84 -12.51 -4.39
N ASN A 98 5.02 -11.90 -5.57
CA ASN A 98 5.74 -10.64 -5.73
C ASN A 98 4.78 -9.45 -5.63
N ALA A 99 5.25 -8.39 -5.01
CA ALA A 99 4.62 -7.09 -4.93
C ALA A 99 5.64 -6.02 -5.33
N GLY A 100 5.17 -4.99 -6.01
CA GLY A 100 5.87 -3.74 -6.28
C GLY A 100 4.95 -2.54 -6.03
N VAL A 101 5.50 -1.34 -6.11
CA VAL A 101 4.74 -0.08 -6.06
C VAL A 101 4.92 0.66 -7.37
N PHE A 102 3.81 0.92 -8.04
CA PHE A 102 3.74 1.62 -9.31
C PHE A 102 3.14 3.01 -9.12
N VAL A 103 3.80 4.02 -9.69
CA VAL A 103 3.34 5.40 -9.72
C VAL A 103 2.44 5.57 -10.94
N ILE A 104 1.24 6.10 -10.71
CA ILE A 104 0.28 6.50 -11.72
C ILE A 104 0.24 8.03 -11.76
N GLY A 105 0.22 8.60 -12.96
CA GLY A 105 0.19 10.05 -13.18
C GLY A 105 0.84 10.40 -14.52
N ASP A 106 1.50 11.56 -14.58
CA ASP A 106 2.12 12.06 -15.81
C ASP A 106 3.43 11.33 -16.16
N ASN A 107 4.12 10.76 -15.16
CA ASN A 107 5.33 9.98 -15.33
C ASN A 107 5.18 8.57 -14.72
N PRO A 108 4.41 7.68 -15.37
CA PRO A 108 4.13 6.35 -14.86
C PRO A 108 5.40 5.50 -14.80
N ARG A 109 5.73 4.98 -13.62
CA ARG A 109 6.98 4.24 -13.39
C ARG A 109 6.88 3.31 -12.19
N TRP A 110 7.76 2.32 -12.12
CA TRP A 110 7.97 1.57 -10.89
C TRP A 110 8.74 2.43 -9.89
N MET A 111 8.13 2.74 -8.75
CA MET A 111 8.83 3.33 -7.60
C MET A 111 9.57 2.25 -6.82
N MET A 112 8.92 1.09 -6.65
CA MET A 112 9.51 -0.09 -6.03
C MET A 112 9.33 -1.30 -6.97
N PRO A 113 10.40 -2.01 -7.35
CA PRO A 113 10.30 -3.15 -8.25
C PRO A 113 9.48 -4.30 -7.64
N MET A 114 8.97 -5.21 -8.48
CA MET A 114 8.18 -6.37 -8.04
C MET A 114 9.03 -7.51 -7.46
N VAL A 115 9.77 -7.23 -6.38
CA VAL A 115 10.64 -8.22 -5.71
C VAL A 115 10.28 -8.41 -4.24
N TYR A 116 9.33 -7.63 -3.72
CA TYR A 116 8.91 -7.65 -2.33
C TYR A 116 7.70 -8.55 -2.13
N ARG A 117 7.35 -8.85 -0.88
CA ARG A 117 6.15 -9.66 -0.57
C ARG A 117 4.92 -8.79 -0.30
N HIS A 118 5.13 -7.65 0.35
CA HIS A 118 4.03 -6.79 0.77
C HIS A 118 4.47 -5.34 0.95
N PHE A 119 3.49 -4.45 0.88
CA PHE A 119 3.62 -3.03 1.14
C PHE A 119 2.45 -2.56 2.00
N MET A 120 2.70 -1.59 2.86
CA MET A 120 1.69 -0.96 3.69
C MET A 120 2.04 0.51 3.86
N HIS A 121 1.05 1.39 3.73
CA HIS A 121 1.27 2.79 4.04
C HIS A 121 1.40 2.98 5.56
N LEU A 122 2.30 3.88 5.96
CA LEU A 122 2.50 4.22 7.37
C LEU A 122 1.94 5.61 7.66
N SER A 123 2.56 6.63 7.07
CA SER A 123 2.27 8.05 7.26
C SER A 123 2.64 8.80 5.98
N LEU A 124 2.42 10.12 5.97
CA LEU A 124 2.70 10.95 4.79
C LEU A 124 4.17 10.82 4.36
N GLY A 125 4.39 10.35 3.13
CA GLY A 125 5.72 10.19 2.54
C GLY A 125 6.44 8.88 2.89
N PHE A 126 5.83 8.02 3.72
CA PHE A 126 6.46 6.80 4.21
C PHE A 126 5.58 5.56 4.04
N LEU A 127 6.24 4.46 3.68
CA LEU A 127 5.62 3.14 3.58
C LEU A 127 6.48 2.09 4.27
N ALA A 128 5.86 1.00 4.65
CA ALA A 128 6.53 -0.22 5.05
C ALA A 128 6.59 -1.18 3.86
N TYR A 129 7.72 -1.87 3.72
CA TYR A 129 7.88 -2.98 2.79
C TYR A 129 8.21 -4.26 3.56
N ARG A 130 7.85 -5.40 2.98
CA ARG A 130 8.19 -6.72 3.52
C ARG A 130 9.03 -7.50 2.52
N GLU A 131 10.22 -7.90 2.93
CA GLU A 131 11.14 -8.66 2.07
C GLU A 131 10.67 -10.11 1.88
N LYS A 132 11.23 -10.75 0.84
CA LYS A 132 11.19 -12.20 0.67
C LYS A 132 12.41 -12.82 1.34
N GLY A 133 12.21 -13.80 2.20
CA GLY A 133 13.31 -14.47 2.87
C GLY A 133 12.86 -15.43 3.96
N PHE A 134 13.84 -16.04 4.62
CA PHE A 134 13.62 -16.98 5.72
C PHE A 134 12.96 -16.30 6.93
N TRP A 135 13.36 -15.06 7.23
CA TRP A 135 12.69 -14.19 8.18
C TRP A 135 11.95 -13.11 7.38
N GLU A 136 10.62 -13.25 7.26
CA GLU A 136 9.80 -12.25 6.60
C GLU A 136 9.69 -10.97 7.45
N SER A 137 10.72 -10.15 7.38
CA SER A 137 10.83 -8.90 8.12
C SER A 137 10.25 -7.72 7.38
N TRP A 138 9.89 -6.70 8.15
CA TRP A 138 9.44 -5.40 7.69
C TRP A 138 10.57 -4.39 7.78
N GLY A 139 10.61 -3.51 6.79
CA GLY A 139 11.47 -2.32 6.74
C GLY A 139 10.67 -1.06 6.39
N LEU A 140 11.34 0.08 6.41
CA LEU A 140 10.78 1.41 6.13
C LEU A 140 11.33 1.91 4.78
N ALA A 141 10.49 2.49 3.94
CA ALA A 141 10.93 3.20 2.75
C ALA A 141 10.15 4.50 2.58
N ASP A 142 10.71 5.45 1.84
CA ASP A 142 10.02 6.69 1.47
C ASP A 142 9.26 6.55 0.14
N PHE A 143 8.58 7.63 -0.26
CA PHE A 143 7.85 7.70 -1.54
C PHE A 143 8.75 8.04 -2.74
N HIS A 144 10.06 8.17 -2.54
CA HIS A 144 11.05 8.18 -3.63
C HIS A 144 11.57 6.77 -3.94
N GLY A 145 11.17 5.77 -3.15
CA GLY A 145 11.61 4.39 -3.28
C GLY A 145 12.94 4.11 -2.57
N GLN A 146 13.41 5.03 -1.73
CA GLN A 146 14.61 4.82 -0.92
C GLN A 146 14.28 3.94 0.29
N LEU A 147 15.06 2.87 0.47
CA LEU A 147 15.00 2.05 1.67
C LEU A 147 15.68 2.78 2.83
N LEU A 148 14.98 2.90 3.96
CA LEU A 148 15.38 3.63 5.16
C LEU A 148 15.66 2.63 6.29
N GLY A 149 16.94 2.37 6.55
CA GLY A 149 17.37 1.42 7.59
C GLY A 149 17.24 -0.05 7.17
N LYS A 150 17.53 -0.95 8.13
CA LYS A 150 17.48 -2.41 7.89
C LYS A 150 16.06 -2.95 7.99
N CYS A 151 15.75 -3.91 7.13
CA CYS A 151 14.53 -4.72 7.20
C CYS A 151 14.67 -5.79 8.30
N CYS A 152 14.29 -5.48 9.54
CA CYS A 152 14.47 -6.42 10.66
C CYS A 152 13.23 -6.64 11.52
N PHE A 153 12.14 -5.89 11.35
CA PHE A 153 11.00 -5.94 12.29
C PHE A 153 10.03 -7.09 11.97
N PHE A 154 9.52 -7.77 12.99
CA PHE A 154 8.49 -8.81 12.82
C PHE A 154 7.12 -8.20 12.49
N SER A 155 6.85 -7.01 13.03
CA SER A 155 5.70 -6.20 12.62
C SER A 155 6.06 -4.72 12.67
N ILE A 156 5.31 -3.93 11.91
CA ILE A 156 5.43 -2.48 11.87
C ILE A 156 4.03 -1.88 11.89
N ASN A 157 3.86 -0.72 12.53
CA ASN A 157 2.56 -0.08 12.64
C ASN A 157 2.70 1.45 12.56
N GLY A 158 2.00 2.08 11.61
CA GLY A 158 2.01 3.53 11.45
C GLY A 158 0.88 4.27 12.17
N LYS A 159 -0.02 3.55 12.86
CA LYS A 159 -1.24 4.10 13.48
C LYS A 159 -2.04 4.99 12.51
N ASN A 160 -2.12 4.60 11.24
CA ASN A 160 -2.70 5.40 10.16
C ASN A 160 -2.16 6.85 10.05
N GLY A 161 -0.91 7.08 10.48
CA GLY A 161 -0.27 8.40 10.51
C GLY A 161 -0.48 9.17 11.82
N TYR A 162 -1.16 8.63 12.83
CA TYR A 162 -1.46 9.30 14.10
C TYR A 162 -0.43 9.05 15.21
N LEU A 163 0.82 8.75 14.86
CA LEU A 163 1.88 8.64 15.87
C LEU A 163 2.36 10.03 16.29
N ASN A 164 2.52 10.23 17.60
CA ASN A 164 3.03 11.48 18.15
C ASN A 164 4.54 11.66 17.89
N ASN A 165 5.26 10.55 17.76
CA ASN A 165 6.71 10.53 17.56
C ASN A 165 7.07 9.51 16.48
N GLY A 166 7.89 9.94 15.51
CA GLY A 166 8.31 9.10 14.39
C GLY A 166 7.23 8.84 13.35
N VAL A 167 7.54 7.97 12.40
CA VAL A 167 6.68 7.62 11.26
C VAL A 167 5.99 6.27 11.42
N ALA A 168 6.56 5.40 12.27
CA ALA A 168 6.02 4.08 12.59
C ALA A 168 6.61 3.55 13.91
N LEU A 169 5.98 2.52 14.45
CA LEU A 169 6.54 1.65 15.48
C LEU A 169 6.97 0.32 14.87
N GLY A 170 8.23 -0.05 15.05
CA GLY A 170 8.79 -1.34 14.68
C GLY A 170 8.86 -2.28 15.88
N PHE A 171 8.40 -3.51 15.72
CA PHE A 171 8.39 -4.54 16.76
C PHE A 171 9.43 -5.61 16.41
N PHE A 172 10.41 -5.79 17.28
CA PHE A 172 11.48 -6.78 17.13
C PHE A 172 11.61 -7.59 18.42
N ASP A 173 11.26 -8.87 18.33
CA ASP A 173 11.07 -9.74 19.49
C ASP A 173 10.12 -9.10 20.52
N ARG A 174 10.59 -8.79 21.74
CA ARG A 174 9.80 -8.12 22.78
C ARG A 174 10.00 -6.61 22.83
N ALA A 175 10.93 -6.07 22.04
CA ALA A 175 11.27 -4.66 22.05
C ALA A 175 10.47 -3.88 21.00
N ILE A 176 10.19 -2.62 21.32
CA ILE A 176 9.47 -1.67 20.47
C ILE A 176 10.38 -0.49 20.16
N TYR A 177 10.42 -0.11 18.90
CA TYR A 177 11.24 0.98 18.39
C TYR A 177 10.35 2.02 17.70
N ILE A 178 10.56 3.29 18.01
CA ILE A 178 10.09 4.40 17.19
C ILE A 178 11.01 4.48 15.97
N LEU A 179 10.42 4.43 14.78
CA LEU A 179 11.11 4.58 13.51
C LEU A 179 10.96 6.02 13.05
N HIS A 180 12.06 6.67 12.72
CA HIS A 180 12.11 8.02 12.21
C HIS A 180 12.22 8.04 10.69
N GLY A 181 11.85 9.17 10.07
CA GLY A 181 11.85 9.32 8.61
C GLY A 181 13.25 9.33 7.97
N ASP A 182 14.30 9.38 8.77
CA ASP A 182 15.70 9.24 8.34
C ASP A 182 16.19 7.77 8.41
N GLY A 183 15.32 6.83 8.81
CA GLY A 183 15.65 5.43 9.00
C GLY A 183 16.24 5.09 10.37
N ASN A 184 16.44 6.08 11.26
CA ASN A 184 16.88 5.81 12.63
C ASN A 184 15.76 5.15 13.44
N ALA A 185 16.16 4.25 14.33
CA ALA A 185 15.25 3.51 15.21
C ALA A 185 15.67 3.72 16.67
N VAL A 186 14.75 4.20 17.49
CA VAL A 186 14.98 4.46 18.92
C VAL A 186 14.06 3.56 19.74
N ARG A 187 14.63 2.75 20.64
CA ARG A 187 13.83 1.91 21.54
C ARG A 187 12.99 2.81 22.45
N ILE A 188 11.71 2.49 22.58
CA ILE A 188 10.83 3.24 23.49
C ILE A 188 11.17 2.89 24.94
N ASN A 189 10.97 3.85 25.84
CA ASN A 189 11.02 3.60 27.27
C ASN A 189 9.63 3.27 27.84
N ARG A 190 9.59 2.88 29.11
CA ARG A 190 8.36 2.57 29.84
C ARG A 190 7.31 3.68 29.78
N SER A 191 7.70 4.94 29.98
CA SER A 191 6.75 6.07 29.97
C SER A 191 6.11 6.27 28.59
N GLN A 192 6.89 6.11 27.51
CA GLN A 192 6.38 6.14 26.15
C GLN A 192 5.42 4.97 25.86
N ALA A 193 5.74 3.77 26.35
CA ALA A 193 4.86 2.60 26.23
C ALA A 193 3.53 2.79 26.99
N GLU A 194 3.57 3.35 28.21
CA GLU A 194 2.38 3.69 29.00
C GLU A 194 1.52 4.74 28.28
N ALA A 195 2.15 5.78 27.74
CA ALA A 195 1.45 6.84 27.00
C ALA A 195 0.78 6.31 25.71
N GLU A 196 1.45 5.43 24.97
CA GLU A 196 0.89 4.87 23.74
C GLU A 196 -0.32 3.95 24.00
N LEU A 197 -0.31 3.20 25.12
CA LEU A 197 -1.44 2.35 25.51
C LEU A 197 -2.59 3.10 26.20
N ALA A 198 -2.42 4.38 26.56
CA ALA A 198 -3.43 5.11 27.33
C ALA A 198 -4.74 5.38 26.56
N PHE A 199 -4.72 5.33 25.21
CA PHE A 199 -5.85 5.73 24.38
C PHE A 199 -6.20 4.67 23.32
N TYR A 200 -7.26 3.90 23.58
CA TYR A 200 -7.88 2.94 22.65
C TYR A 200 -6.89 2.04 21.87
N PRO A 201 -5.96 1.35 22.56
CA PRO A 201 -4.92 0.59 21.88
C PRO A 201 -5.47 -0.55 21.02
N GLU A 202 -6.65 -1.09 21.33
CA GLU A 202 -7.30 -2.16 20.58
C GLU A 202 -7.74 -1.76 19.17
N GLU A 203 -7.93 -0.46 18.90
CA GLU A 203 -8.30 0.04 17.57
C GLU A 203 -7.12 0.06 16.60
N PHE A 204 -5.90 0.21 17.13
CA PHE A 204 -4.71 0.42 16.32
C PHE A 204 -3.73 -0.76 16.36
N TYR A 205 -3.72 -1.54 17.43
CA TYR A 205 -2.71 -2.55 17.67
C TYR A 205 -3.28 -3.96 17.73
N THR A 206 -2.52 -4.91 17.20
CA THR A 206 -2.84 -6.33 17.37
C THR A 206 -2.63 -6.77 18.83
N LYS A 207 -3.26 -7.88 19.24
CA LYS A 207 -3.05 -8.47 20.58
C LYS A 207 -1.56 -8.72 20.90
N HIS A 208 -0.78 -9.13 19.90
CA HIS A 208 0.66 -9.35 20.06
C HIS A 208 1.42 -8.03 20.31
N GLN A 209 1.12 -6.98 19.54
CA GLN A 209 1.73 -5.65 19.74
C GLN A 209 1.38 -5.07 21.11
N ILE A 210 0.12 -5.19 21.55
CA ILE A 210 -0.33 -4.80 22.91
C ILE A 210 0.45 -5.58 23.98
N HIS A 211 0.71 -6.87 23.75
CA HIS A 211 1.52 -7.68 24.65
C HIS A 211 2.97 -7.16 24.74
N CYS A 212 3.62 -6.81 23.62
CA CYS A 212 4.95 -6.21 23.62
C CYS A 212 5.00 -4.93 24.47
N PHE A 213 3.98 -4.05 24.36
CA PHE A 213 3.91 -2.85 25.19
C PHE A 213 3.82 -3.19 26.67
N ARG A 214 2.96 -4.15 27.04
CA ARG A 214 2.81 -4.58 28.44
C ARG A 214 4.10 -5.15 29.01
N GLU A 215 4.88 -5.87 28.21
CA GLU A 215 6.19 -6.39 28.60
C GLU A 215 7.22 -5.27 28.78
N GLU A 216 7.26 -4.28 27.87
CA GLU A 216 8.13 -3.10 28.00
C GLU A 216 7.78 -2.29 29.27
N ILE A 217 6.50 -2.17 29.60
CA ILE A 217 6.05 -1.49 30.84
C ILE A 217 6.48 -2.26 32.09
N ARG A 218 6.37 -3.60 32.07
CA ARG A 218 6.67 -4.44 33.23
C ARG A 218 8.16 -4.58 33.50
N TYR A 219 8.97 -4.76 32.46
CA TYR A 219 10.37 -5.15 32.59
C TYR A 219 11.36 -4.08 32.13
N GLY A 220 10.95 -3.14 31.28
CA GLY A 220 11.79 -2.05 30.79
C GLY A 220 13.16 -2.48 30.25
N SER A 221 14.12 -1.57 30.31
CA SER A 221 15.51 -1.77 29.87
C SER A 221 16.35 -2.69 30.76
N LEU A 222 15.77 -3.35 31.77
CA LEU A 222 16.50 -4.26 32.67
C LEU A 222 17.00 -5.54 31.97
N GLY A 223 16.46 -5.87 30.80
CA GLY A 223 17.01 -6.89 29.92
C GLY A 223 18.09 -6.29 29.02
N GLY A 224 19.35 -6.66 29.23
CA GLY A 224 20.52 -6.31 28.39
C GLY A 224 20.46 -6.90 26.97
N PHE A 225 19.32 -6.75 26.30
CA PHE A 225 19.09 -7.23 24.95
C PHE A 225 19.82 -6.33 23.96
N ARG A 226 20.64 -6.94 23.11
CA ARG A 226 21.24 -6.24 21.97
C ARG A 226 20.16 -5.96 20.95
N GLY A 227 19.95 -4.67 20.65
CA GLY A 227 19.04 -4.26 19.58
C GLY A 227 19.52 -4.77 18.21
N PRO A 228 18.66 -4.70 17.19
CA PRO A 228 19.02 -5.10 15.82
C PRO A 228 19.95 -4.10 15.11
N PHE A 229 20.28 -2.98 15.77
CA PHE A 229 21.08 -1.87 15.26
C PHE A 229 22.29 -1.61 16.15
#